data_AF-A0A182GYY5-F1
#
_entry.id   AF-A0A182GYY5-F1
#
_cell.length_a   1.000
_cell.length_b   1.000
_cell.length_c   1.000
_cell.angle_alpha   90.00
_cell.angle_beta   90.00
_cell.angle_gamma   90.00
#
_symmetry.space_group_name_H-M   'P 1'
#
loop_
_entity.id
_entity.type
_entity.pdbx_description
1 polymer ?
#
loop_
_entity_poly.entity_id
_entity_poly.type
_entity_poly.pdbx_seq_one_letter_code
_entity_poly.pdbx_strand_id
1 'polypeptide(L)'
;MHPALFYLLEWHYQHLVLDENGPFIIRQHCASLLALIGYDRVQHVATGFTSQNWDRLFACFSKWFNTAAKYGVNEFSQKLLLGACLDVAAKVRTLAGSFYRSFFDGYFGAFLKSSKLDDLMKQLSHSPLFGFSSGMEDRSEKIAPLPNVGGVLTRPNQPTAPTLILTKSYPIFMLHSMLGLLRSHAECDELPLRRFVNNKCHHNYLAKLAAMVSGQQSGKSVPPAIKSTNWFLKGELNYLLDVLALLVKDGRNRRCGANKGPSVPLRHEGDDLEMEKPDEQLTSSETTQPTDDGRLLLPVAFKVLLHLSEEFYPAIVRLFDEIIFVRDFYPSQLGSVGNGTVTAEELQRWKFNYKVKLKSLVKREENSSDRRHNNYTVTEWRTPLLAPTWPYSLLYLLLEKTEQGSTKLQYYSEEQIIKTTLQFSELLEQNSILLASVTHRLMYLMTAFLGPDAKFLDGDISTLITRRIDDLRAEMLRSGERFDFDVRLEERKSFHGLYQLVLDIFQSSSYGHAPFSALVMAPLAQCYDIQWRNLVWSEHVAVLRFITCSEQQLFGTMEDYLQPVETDVTLLKFYSQALNSNLLRPGSIPARIATHHLQAYRAKTNERKASNDADR
;
A
#
# COMPACT_ATOMS: atom_id res chain seq x y z
N MET A 1 -26.46 -9.36 -39.28
CA MET A 1 -26.00 -9.50 -37.88
C MET A 1 -27.05 -9.02 -36.87
N HIS A 2 -27.70 -7.88 -37.11
CA HIS A 2 -28.68 -7.27 -36.20
C HIS A 2 -29.90 -8.14 -35.81
N PRO A 3 -30.60 -8.84 -36.75
CA PRO A 3 -31.79 -9.63 -36.41
C PRO A 3 -31.50 -10.87 -35.55
N ALA A 4 -30.38 -11.56 -35.80
CA ALA A 4 -29.99 -12.76 -35.06
C ALA A 4 -29.69 -12.43 -33.58
N LEU A 5 -29.12 -11.26 -33.32
CA LEU A 5 -28.82 -10.80 -31.97
C LEU A 5 -30.09 -10.52 -31.15
N PHE A 6 -31.12 -9.93 -31.77
CA PHE A 6 -32.40 -9.72 -31.09
C PHE A 6 -33.22 -10.99 -30.92
N TYR A 7 -33.14 -11.92 -31.88
CA TYR A 7 -33.72 -13.25 -31.71
C TYR A 7 -33.09 -13.97 -30.50
N LEU A 8 -31.77 -13.86 -30.35
CA LEU A 8 -31.08 -14.39 -29.17
C LEU A 8 -31.49 -13.66 -27.89
N LEU A 9 -31.64 -12.34 -27.89
CA LEU A 9 -32.15 -11.60 -26.72
C LEU A 9 -33.57 -12.05 -26.34
N GLU A 10 -34.44 -12.24 -27.31
CA GLU A 10 -35.80 -12.75 -27.10
C GLU A 10 -35.79 -14.16 -26.53
N TRP A 11 -34.90 -15.02 -27.01
CA TRP A 11 -34.69 -16.35 -26.43
C TRP A 11 -34.25 -16.26 -24.96
N HIS A 12 -33.30 -15.39 -24.62
CA HIS A 12 -32.88 -15.19 -23.23
C HIS A 12 -34.00 -14.57 -22.37
N TYR A 13 -34.80 -13.66 -22.92
CA TYR A 13 -35.95 -13.11 -22.20
C TYR A 13 -36.90 -14.22 -21.73
N GLN A 14 -37.14 -15.21 -22.59
CA GLN A 14 -38.04 -16.33 -22.29
C GLN A 14 -37.39 -17.39 -21.38
N HIS A 15 -36.14 -17.77 -21.64
CA HIS A 15 -35.51 -18.97 -21.04
C HIS A 15 -34.52 -18.68 -19.92
N LEU A 16 -34.04 -17.45 -19.76
CA LEU A 16 -33.06 -17.11 -18.73
C LEU A 16 -33.75 -16.96 -17.37
N VAL A 17 -33.40 -17.85 -16.45
CA VAL A 17 -33.80 -17.82 -15.04
C VAL A 17 -32.65 -17.25 -14.19
N LEU A 18 -32.90 -16.12 -13.53
CA LEU A 18 -31.95 -15.46 -12.62
C LEU A 18 -32.01 -16.08 -11.22
N ASP A 19 -32.02 -17.41 -11.12
CA ASP A 19 -31.98 -18.15 -9.86
C ASP A 19 -30.57 -18.66 -9.56
N GLU A 20 -30.23 -18.82 -8.28
CA GLU A 20 -28.91 -19.31 -7.84
C GLU A 20 -28.60 -20.70 -8.42
N ASN A 21 -29.61 -21.58 -8.45
CA ASN A 21 -29.48 -22.94 -9.00
C ASN A 21 -29.78 -23.01 -10.51
N GLY A 22 -30.08 -21.88 -11.15
CA GLY A 22 -30.33 -21.82 -12.58
C GLY A 22 -29.08 -22.08 -13.42
N PRO A 23 -29.24 -22.34 -14.73
CA PRO A 23 -28.14 -22.70 -15.64
C PRO A 23 -27.16 -21.54 -15.84
N PHE A 24 -25.99 -21.63 -15.21
CA PHE A 24 -24.95 -20.57 -15.26
C PHE A 24 -24.43 -20.31 -16.68
N ILE A 25 -24.36 -21.34 -17.54
CA ILE A 25 -23.91 -21.23 -18.93
C ILE A 25 -24.82 -20.29 -19.73
N ILE A 26 -26.14 -20.36 -19.50
CA ILE A 26 -27.12 -19.50 -20.17
C ILE A 26 -26.92 -18.03 -19.74
N ARG A 27 -26.65 -17.80 -18.45
CA ARG A 27 -26.36 -16.45 -17.94
C ARG A 27 -25.04 -15.90 -18.49
N GLN A 28 -24.00 -16.72 -18.56
CA GLN A 28 -22.72 -16.34 -19.14
C GLN A 28 -22.84 -16.02 -20.63
N HIS A 29 -23.54 -16.86 -21.40
CA HIS A 29 -23.80 -16.61 -22.82
C HIS A 29 -24.57 -15.31 -23.03
N CYS A 30 -25.58 -15.03 -22.20
CA CYS A 30 -26.32 -13.77 -22.23
C CYS A 30 -25.42 -12.57 -21.88
N ALA A 31 -24.58 -12.69 -20.86
CA ALA A 31 -23.63 -11.66 -20.48
C ALA A 31 -22.64 -11.36 -21.62
N SER A 32 -22.14 -12.40 -22.31
CA SER A 32 -21.30 -12.25 -23.50
C SER A 32 -22.03 -11.58 -24.66
N LEU A 33 -23.31 -11.91 -24.88
CA LEU A 33 -24.15 -11.25 -25.88
C LEU A 33 -24.32 -9.76 -25.57
N LEU A 34 -24.59 -9.41 -24.31
CA LEU A 34 -24.68 -8.02 -23.85
C LEU A 34 -23.34 -7.28 -23.98
N ALA A 35 -22.23 -7.94 -23.64
CA ALA A 35 -20.90 -7.36 -23.82
C ALA A 35 -20.60 -7.07 -25.30
N LEU A 36 -21.05 -7.93 -26.23
CA LEU A 36 -20.97 -7.68 -27.67
C LEU A 36 -21.83 -6.49 -28.10
N ILE A 37 -23.05 -6.37 -27.57
CA ILE A 37 -23.92 -5.20 -27.79
C ILE A 37 -23.26 -3.93 -27.27
N GLY A 38 -22.57 -4.04 -26.13
CA GLY A 38 -21.87 -2.97 -25.44
C GLY A 38 -20.46 -2.64 -25.96
N TYR A 39 -19.92 -3.39 -26.93
CA TYR A 39 -18.56 -3.16 -27.43
C TYR A 39 -18.47 -1.82 -28.18
N ASP A 40 -17.32 -1.13 -28.10
CA ASP A 40 -17.02 0.30 -28.40
C ASP A 40 -17.57 0.92 -29.71
N ARG A 41 -18.23 0.13 -30.56
CA ARG A 41 -19.01 0.57 -31.72
C ARG A 41 -20.52 0.62 -31.46
N VAL A 42 -20.97 0.60 -30.20
CA VAL A 42 -22.40 0.62 -29.83
C VAL A 42 -23.13 1.76 -30.50
N GLN A 43 -22.57 2.96 -30.59
CA GLN A 43 -23.25 4.09 -31.22
C GLN A 43 -23.62 3.80 -32.68
N HIS A 44 -22.81 3.04 -33.44
CA HIS A 44 -23.13 2.65 -34.82
C HIS A 44 -24.15 1.50 -34.91
N VAL A 45 -24.21 0.63 -33.88
CA VAL A 45 -25.16 -0.50 -33.85
C VAL A 45 -26.50 -0.05 -33.27
N ALA A 46 -26.49 0.85 -32.28
CA ALA A 46 -27.63 1.41 -31.56
C ALA A 46 -28.40 2.47 -32.35
N THR A 47 -27.76 3.20 -33.27
CA THR A 47 -28.46 4.10 -34.20
C THR A 47 -29.40 3.36 -35.16
N GLY A 48 -29.21 2.05 -35.34
CA GLY A 48 -30.12 1.17 -36.09
C GLY A 48 -31.20 0.47 -35.24
N PHE A 49 -31.33 0.78 -33.95
CA PHE A 49 -32.36 0.16 -33.11
C PHE A 49 -33.73 0.78 -33.38
N THR A 50 -34.73 -0.07 -33.63
CA THR A 50 -36.14 0.33 -33.64
C THR A 50 -36.66 0.47 -32.20
N SER A 51 -37.80 1.13 -32.01
CA SER A 51 -38.48 1.21 -30.71
C SER A 51 -38.73 -0.17 -30.09
N GLN A 52 -39.11 -1.17 -30.91
CA GLN A 52 -39.30 -2.54 -30.46
C GLN A 52 -38.02 -3.20 -29.94
N ASN A 53 -36.87 -2.86 -30.53
CA ASN A 53 -35.59 -3.39 -30.09
C ASN A 53 -35.18 -2.83 -28.72
N TRP A 54 -35.45 -1.54 -28.49
CA TRP A 54 -35.24 -0.90 -27.19
C TRP A 54 -36.16 -1.48 -26.12
N ASP A 55 -37.44 -1.64 -26.43
CA ASP A 55 -38.43 -2.21 -25.52
C ASP A 55 -38.01 -3.63 -25.07
N ARG A 56 -37.64 -4.50 -26.02
CA ARG A 56 -37.17 -5.87 -25.72
C ARG A 56 -35.92 -5.89 -24.83
N LEU A 57 -34.94 -5.04 -25.14
CA LEU A 57 -33.68 -4.98 -24.37
C LEU A 57 -33.95 -4.53 -22.92
N PHE A 58 -34.69 -3.44 -22.74
CA PHE A 58 -34.99 -2.91 -21.41
C PHE A 58 -36.02 -3.74 -20.65
N ALA A 59 -36.89 -4.50 -21.33
CA ALA A 59 -37.74 -5.51 -20.70
C ALA A 59 -36.90 -6.64 -20.08
N CYS A 60 -35.84 -7.08 -20.75
CA CYS A 60 -34.88 -8.04 -20.18
C CYS A 60 -34.23 -7.48 -18.91
N PHE A 61 -33.67 -6.28 -18.98
CA PHE A 61 -33.01 -5.63 -17.85
C PHE A 61 -33.98 -5.47 -16.67
N SER A 62 -35.18 -4.98 -16.94
CA SER A 62 -36.23 -4.78 -15.94
C SER A 62 -36.64 -6.10 -15.26
N LYS A 63 -36.85 -7.17 -16.03
CA LYS A 63 -37.16 -8.51 -15.51
C LYS A 63 -36.07 -9.02 -14.56
N TRP A 64 -34.81 -8.93 -14.95
CA TRP A 64 -33.70 -9.44 -14.16
C TRP A 64 -33.45 -8.58 -12.91
N PHE A 65 -33.54 -7.25 -13.00
CA PHE A 65 -33.40 -6.39 -11.82
C PHE A 65 -34.58 -6.51 -10.85
N ASN A 66 -35.80 -6.73 -11.33
CA ASN A 66 -36.94 -7.06 -10.46
C ASN A 66 -36.70 -8.35 -9.68
N THR A 67 -36.07 -9.34 -10.33
CA THR A 67 -35.73 -10.63 -9.70
C THR A 67 -34.61 -10.45 -8.68
N ALA A 68 -33.57 -9.69 -9.02
CA ALA A 68 -32.46 -9.35 -8.13
C ALA A 68 -32.91 -8.57 -6.89
N ALA A 69 -33.86 -7.63 -7.03
CA ALA A 69 -34.41 -6.86 -5.91
C ALA A 69 -35.23 -7.74 -4.94
N LYS A 70 -35.88 -8.80 -5.45
CA LYS A 70 -36.66 -9.74 -4.64
C LYS A 70 -35.79 -10.79 -3.94
N TYR A 71 -34.92 -11.46 -4.70
CA TYR A 71 -34.22 -12.66 -4.23
C TYR A 71 -32.74 -12.42 -3.91
N GLY A 72 -32.14 -11.32 -4.36
CA GLY A 72 -30.72 -11.03 -4.19
C GLY A 72 -29.84 -11.63 -5.29
N VAL A 73 -28.52 -11.49 -5.12
CA VAL A 73 -27.50 -11.86 -6.13
C VAL A 73 -26.33 -12.57 -5.44
N ASN A 74 -26.44 -13.88 -5.26
CA ASN A 74 -25.50 -14.67 -4.48
C ASN A 74 -24.40 -15.31 -5.33
N GLU A 75 -24.69 -15.60 -6.59
CA GLU A 75 -23.79 -16.34 -7.49
C GLU A 75 -23.09 -15.41 -8.49
N PHE A 76 -21.89 -15.78 -8.94
CA PHE A 76 -21.03 -14.97 -9.79
C PHE A 76 -21.64 -14.67 -11.16
N SER A 77 -22.22 -15.66 -11.85
CA SER A 77 -22.80 -15.45 -13.18
C SER A 77 -24.04 -14.54 -13.17
N GLN A 78 -24.79 -14.49 -12.05
CA GLN A 78 -25.85 -13.49 -11.87
C GLN A 78 -25.26 -12.08 -11.83
N LYS A 79 -24.20 -11.86 -11.07
CA LYS A 79 -23.50 -10.56 -10.96
C LYS A 79 -22.91 -10.13 -12.30
N LEU A 80 -22.30 -11.07 -13.03
CA LEU A 80 -21.73 -10.83 -14.35
C LEU A 80 -22.79 -10.39 -15.36
N LEU A 81 -23.94 -11.07 -15.37
CA LEU A 81 -25.07 -10.71 -16.24
C LEU A 81 -25.62 -9.33 -15.91
N LEU A 82 -25.90 -9.06 -14.62
CA LEU A 82 -26.42 -7.76 -14.19
C LEU A 82 -25.42 -6.63 -14.42
N GLY A 83 -24.12 -6.88 -14.23
CA GLY A 83 -23.05 -5.95 -14.60
C GLY A 83 -23.08 -5.61 -16.08
N ALA A 84 -23.14 -6.62 -16.96
CA ALA A 84 -23.24 -6.41 -18.40
C ALA A 84 -24.51 -5.62 -18.81
N CYS A 85 -25.64 -5.82 -18.12
CA CYS A 85 -26.84 -5.01 -18.33
C CYS A 85 -26.59 -3.53 -18.03
N LEU A 86 -25.94 -3.23 -16.90
CA LEU A 86 -25.65 -1.87 -16.47
C LEU A 86 -24.66 -1.16 -17.40
N ASP A 87 -23.63 -1.87 -17.86
CA ASP A 87 -22.66 -1.33 -18.82
C ASP A 87 -23.32 -0.96 -20.15
N VAL A 88 -24.19 -1.84 -20.66
CA VAL A 88 -24.96 -1.56 -21.88
C VAL A 88 -25.90 -0.39 -21.64
N ALA A 89 -26.66 -0.39 -20.53
CA ALA A 89 -27.58 0.69 -20.18
C ALA A 89 -26.86 2.04 -20.10
N ALA A 90 -25.66 2.10 -19.52
CA ALA A 90 -24.86 3.31 -19.43
C ALA A 90 -24.46 3.86 -20.80
N LYS A 91 -24.04 2.97 -21.71
CA LYS A 91 -23.59 3.33 -23.07
C LYS A 91 -24.74 3.80 -23.97
N VAL A 92 -25.92 3.20 -23.82
CA VAL A 92 -27.08 3.51 -24.68
C VAL A 92 -28.04 4.53 -24.09
N ARG A 93 -27.79 5.05 -22.87
CA ARG A 93 -28.71 5.93 -22.12
C ARG A 93 -29.28 7.09 -22.93
N THR A 94 -28.45 7.73 -23.75
CA THR A 94 -28.82 8.91 -24.54
C THR A 94 -29.71 8.54 -25.73
N LEU A 95 -29.48 7.38 -26.34
CA LEU A 95 -30.25 6.87 -27.49
C LEU A 95 -31.56 6.22 -27.04
N ALA A 96 -31.55 5.52 -25.90
CA ALA A 96 -32.70 4.81 -25.36
C ALA A 96 -33.73 5.74 -24.69
N GLY A 97 -33.34 6.94 -24.26
CA GLY A 97 -34.26 7.97 -23.77
C GLY A 97 -35.21 7.49 -22.67
N SER A 98 -36.51 7.41 -22.96
CA SER A 98 -37.55 7.02 -22.00
C SER A 98 -37.45 5.57 -21.54
N PHE A 99 -37.00 4.64 -22.40
CA PHE A 99 -36.81 3.23 -22.02
C PHE A 99 -35.78 3.09 -20.91
N TYR A 100 -34.69 3.87 -21.01
CA TYR A 100 -33.66 3.94 -19.98
C TYR A 100 -34.21 4.51 -18.67
N ARG A 101 -34.93 5.64 -18.72
CA ARG A 101 -35.51 6.26 -17.51
C ARG A 101 -36.49 5.32 -16.80
N SER A 102 -37.37 4.65 -17.54
CA SER A 102 -38.30 3.67 -16.97
C SER A 102 -37.57 2.53 -16.25
N PHE A 103 -36.52 2.00 -16.86
CA PHE A 103 -35.67 0.98 -16.23
C PHE A 103 -34.94 1.52 -14.99
N PHE A 104 -34.31 2.69 -15.10
CA PHE A 104 -33.50 3.29 -14.04
C PHE A 104 -34.38 3.64 -12.82
N ASP A 105 -35.47 4.37 -13.02
CA ASP A 105 -36.33 4.86 -11.94
C ASP A 105 -37.16 3.74 -11.31
N GLY A 106 -37.67 2.82 -12.15
CA GLY A 106 -38.59 1.76 -11.73
C GLY A 106 -37.92 0.52 -11.15
N TYR A 107 -36.91 -0.01 -11.85
CA TYR A 107 -36.36 -1.35 -11.56
C TYR A 107 -34.99 -1.27 -10.90
N PHE A 108 -34.03 -0.58 -11.51
CA PHE A 108 -32.71 -0.40 -10.91
C PHE A 108 -32.79 0.46 -9.64
N GLY A 109 -33.61 1.51 -9.65
CA GLY A 109 -33.87 2.37 -8.51
C GLY A 109 -34.52 1.62 -7.34
N ALA A 110 -35.41 0.66 -7.63
CA ALA A 110 -35.96 -0.24 -6.61
C ALA A 110 -34.87 -1.16 -6.02
N PHE A 111 -33.99 -1.71 -6.86
CA PHE A 111 -32.84 -2.49 -6.38
C PHE A 111 -31.91 -1.66 -5.49
N LEU A 112 -31.57 -0.43 -5.88
CA LEU A 112 -30.72 0.48 -5.10
C LEU A 112 -31.30 0.82 -3.72
N LYS A 113 -32.63 0.82 -3.57
CA LYS A 113 -33.33 1.07 -2.30
C LYS A 113 -33.58 -0.20 -1.50
N SER A 114 -33.31 -1.38 -2.07
CA SER A 114 -33.56 -2.66 -1.42
C SER A 114 -32.44 -3.06 -0.48
N SER A 115 -32.74 -3.87 0.53
CA SER A 115 -31.73 -4.46 1.43
C SER A 115 -30.76 -5.40 0.69
N LYS A 116 -31.11 -5.84 -0.52
CA LYS A 116 -30.29 -6.74 -1.35
C LYS A 116 -29.02 -6.05 -1.87
N LEU A 117 -29.03 -4.73 -2.01
CA LEU A 117 -27.81 -3.97 -2.29
C LEU A 117 -26.82 -4.09 -1.12
N ASP A 118 -27.27 -3.94 0.12
CA ASP A 118 -26.40 -4.07 1.29
C ASP A 118 -25.84 -5.50 1.42
N ASP A 119 -26.65 -6.51 1.11
CA ASP A 119 -26.19 -7.91 1.09
C ASP A 119 -25.12 -8.16 0.02
N LEU A 120 -25.26 -7.55 -1.17
CA LEU A 120 -24.21 -7.58 -2.22
C LEU A 120 -22.94 -6.87 -1.74
N MET A 121 -23.08 -5.71 -1.09
CA MET A 121 -21.96 -4.89 -0.64
C MET A 121 -21.17 -5.52 0.51
N LYS A 122 -21.85 -6.26 1.41
CA LYS A 122 -21.18 -7.06 2.46
C LYS A 122 -20.21 -8.09 1.88
N GLN A 123 -20.39 -8.54 0.64
CA GLN A 123 -19.50 -9.50 -0.03
C GLN A 123 -18.11 -8.91 -0.34
N LEU A 124 -17.92 -7.58 -0.25
CA LEU A 124 -16.60 -6.93 -0.28
C LEU A 124 -15.67 -7.42 0.84
N SER A 125 -16.22 -8.03 1.89
CA SER A 125 -15.44 -8.70 2.94
C SER A 125 -14.57 -9.86 2.41
N HIS A 126 -14.85 -10.39 1.22
CA HIS A 126 -14.08 -11.45 0.56
C HIS A 126 -13.10 -10.92 -0.49
N SER A 127 -12.64 -9.68 -0.32
CA SER A 127 -11.72 -9.00 -1.21
C SER A 127 -10.37 -9.74 -1.38
N PRO A 128 -9.91 -9.93 -2.63
CA PRO A 128 -8.53 -10.32 -2.94
C PRO A 128 -7.43 -9.47 -2.26
N LEU A 129 -7.69 -8.18 -2.00
CA LEU A 129 -6.71 -7.26 -1.39
C LEU A 129 -6.47 -7.50 0.11
N PHE A 130 -7.38 -8.20 0.80
CA PHE A 130 -7.18 -8.62 2.20
C PHE A 130 -6.11 -9.70 2.37
N GLY A 131 -5.54 -10.20 1.27
CA GLY A 131 -4.69 -11.39 1.29
C GLY A 131 -5.53 -12.65 1.23
N PHE A 132 -4.87 -13.79 0.99
CA PHE A 132 -5.58 -15.06 0.97
C PHE A 132 -6.06 -15.40 2.38
N SER A 133 -7.31 -15.86 2.47
CA SER A 133 -7.89 -16.37 3.71
C SER A 133 -6.90 -17.28 4.44
N SER A 134 -6.86 -17.22 5.77
CA SER A 134 -6.15 -18.17 6.65
C SER A 134 -6.18 -19.59 6.06
N GLY A 135 -5.00 -20.14 5.74
CA GLY A 135 -4.86 -21.46 5.11
C GLY A 135 -4.91 -21.47 3.58
N MET A 136 -4.33 -20.48 2.90
CA MET A 136 -4.11 -20.49 1.45
C MET A 136 -2.69 -19.98 1.16
N GLU A 137 -1.93 -20.73 0.36
CA GLU A 137 -0.58 -20.34 -0.06
C GLU A 137 -0.58 -19.89 -1.53
N ASP A 138 0.09 -18.77 -1.79
CA ASP A 138 0.49 -18.38 -3.13
C ASP A 138 1.62 -19.30 -3.61
N ARG A 139 1.30 -20.17 -4.58
CA ARG A 139 2.27 -21.06 -5.22
C ARG A 139 2.59 -20.64 -6.65
N SER A 140 2.43 -19.35 -7.00
CA SER A 140 2.80 -18.81 -8.31
C SER A 140 4.27 -19.03 -8.69
N GLU A 141 5.16 -19.22 -7.69
CA GLU A 141 6.56 -19.61 -7.91
C GLU A 141 6.72 -21.09 -8.32
N LYS A 142 5.73 -21.95 -8.03
CA LYS A 142 5.72 -23.39 -8.35
C LYS A 142 4.80 -23.76 -9.51
N ILE A 143 3.72 -22.98 -9.71
CA ILE A 143 2.70 -23.21 -10.73
C ILE A 143 2.57 -21.95 -11.58
N ALA A 144 2.83 -22.09 -12.89
CA ALA A 144 2.66 -20.99 -13.83
C ALA A 144 1.20 -20.47 -13.81
N PRO A 145 0.98 -19.15 -13.90
CA PRO A 145 -0.35 -18.56 -13.92
C PRO A 145 -1.15 -19.09 -15.11
N LEU A 146 -2.46 -19.27 -14.92
CA LEU A 146 -3.36 -19.65 -16.01
C LEU A 146 -3.45 -18.51 -17.03
N PRO A 147 -3.45 -18.83 -18.35
CA PRO A 147 -3.69 -17.84 -19.39
C PRO A 147 -4.98 -17.08 -19.10
N ASN A 148 -4.92 -15.75 -19.13
CA ASN A 148 -6.07 -14.84 -18.99
C ASN A 148 -6.79 -14.82 -17.63
N VAL A 149 -6.35 -15.63 -16.65
CA VAL A 149 -6.96 -15.65 -15.31
C VAL A 149 -5.97 -15.33 -14.20
N GLY A 150 -4.68 -15.63 -14.39
CA GLY A 150 -3.60 -15.29 -13.47
C GLY A 150 -3.19 -16.42 -12.52
N GLY A 151 -2.44 -16.07 -11.47
CA GLY A 151 -1.84 -16.97 -10.49
C GLY A 151 -2.87 -17.85 -9.78
N VAL A 152 -2.49 -19.10 -9.53
CA VAL A 152 -3.34 -20.10 -8.90
C VAL A 152 -2.96 -20.27 -7.44
N LEU A 153 -3.97 -20.17 -6.58
CA LEU A 153 -3.83 -20.29 -5.13
C LEU A 153 -4.19 -21.71 -4.73
N THR A 154 -3.44 -22.27 -3.79
CA THR A 154 -3.65 -23.66 -3.34
C THR A 154 -3.83 -23.72 -1.84
N ARG A 155 -4.67 -24.67 -1.39
CA ARG A 155 -4.78 -24.99 0.04
C ARG A 155 -3.49 -25.65 0.53
N PRO A 156 -3.03 -25.39 1.76
CA PRO A 156 -1.89 -26.05 2.35
C PRO A 156 -2.16 -27.55 2.49
N ASN A 157 -1.12 -28.36 2.28
CA ASN A 157 -1.09 -29.81 2.51
C ASN A 157 -2.03 -30.69 1.65
N GLN A 158 -2.54 -30.22 0.51
CA GLN A 158 -3.16 -31.10 -0.49
C GLN A 158 -2.39 -31.07 -1.82
N PRO A 159 -2.02 -32.23 -2.41
CA PRO A 159 -1.57 -32.32 -3.79
C PRO A 159 -2.78 -32.19 -4.73
N THR A 160 -3.55 -31.13 -4.57
CA THR A 160 -4.73 -30.87 -5.40
C THR A 160 -4.37 -30.01 -6.59
N ALA A 161 -5.00 -30.32 -7.72
CA ALA A 161 -4.91 -29.57 -8.95
C ALA A 161 -5.05 -28.05 -8.72
N PRO A 162 -4.34 -27.22 -9.49
CA PRO A 162 -4.47 -25.76 -9.43
C PRO A 162 -5.96 -25.38 -9.51
N THR A 163 -6.50 -24.86 -8.41
CA THR A 163 -7.91 -24.48 -8.34
C THR A 163 -7.99 -22.96 -8.34
N LEU A 164 -8.67 -22.38 -9.33
CA LEU A 164 -9.00 -20.97 -9.28
C LEU A 164 -9.91 -20.74 -8.06
N ILE A 165 -9.44 -19.99 -7.06
CA ILE A 165 -10.29 -19.63 -5.92
C ILE A 165 -11.24 -18.55 -6.38
N LEU A 166 -12.35 -19.00 -6.95
CA LEU A 166 -13.54 -18.20 -7.11
C LEU A 166 -14.13 -17.98 -5.73
N THR A 167 -14.16 -16.74 -5.25
CA THR A 167 -15.22 -16.40 -4.30
C THR A 167 -16.51 -16.46 -5.11
N LYS A 168 -17.37 -17.45 -4.84
CA LYS A 168 -18.72 -17.54 -5.47
C LYS A 168 -19.49 -16.20 -5.36
N SER A 169 -19.08 -15.38 -4.38
CA SER A 169 -19.59 -14.08 -4.00
C SER A 169 -18.82 -12.86 -4.56
N TYR A 170 -17.90 -12.98 -5.52
CA TYR A 170 -17.12 -11.81 -5.99
C TYR A 170 -18.02 -10.68 -6.56
N PRO A 171 -18.15 -9.52 -5.88
CA PRO A 171 -19.18 -8.52 -6.20
C PRO A 171 -18.73 -7.47 -7.21
N ILE A 172 -17.42 -7.30 -7.39
CA ILE A 172 -16.84 -6.10 -8.01
C ILE A 172 -17.28 -5.88 -9.44
N PHE A 173 -17.43 -6.91 -10.29
CA PHE A 173 -17.84 -6.66 -11.68
C PHE A 173 -19.20 -5.98 -11.76
N MET A 174 -20.16 -6.42 -10.95
CA MET A 174 -21.46 -5.77 -10.87
C MET A 174 -21.33 -4.38 -10.23
N LEU A 175 -20.59 -4.25 -9.11
CA LEU A 175 -20.42 -2.96 -8.42
C LEU A 175 -19.71 -1.91 -9.29
N HIS A 176 -18.76 -2.32 -10.13
CA HIS A 176 -18.03 -1.42 -11.03
C HIS A 176 -18.92 -0.95 -12.17
N SER A 177 -19.70 -1.83 -12.79
CA SER A 177 -20.71 -1.44 -13.79
C SER A 177 -21.80 -0.55 -13.17
N MET A 178 -22.23 -0.82 -11.93
CA MET A 178 -23.13 0.05 -11.17
C MET A 178 -22.53 1.44 -10.99
N LEU A 179 -21.27 1.52 -10.56
CA LEU A 179 -20.56 2.78 -10.41
C LEU A 179 -20.47 3.56 -11.73
N GLY A 180 -20.14 2.88 -12.83
CA GLY A 180 -20.08 3.48 -14.16
C GLY A 180 -21.44 4.03 -14.63
N LEU A 181 -22.53 3.29 -14.40
CA LEU A 181 -23.88 3.78 -14.71
C LEU A 181 -24.27 4.98 -13.85
N LEU A 182 -24.05 4.88 -12.54
CA LEU A 182 -24.38 5.96 -11.59
C LEU A 182 -23.59 7.24 -11.87
N ARG A 183 -22.31 7.13 -12.24
CA ARG A 183 -21.49 8.26 -12.70
C ARG A 183 -22.07 8.91 -13.96
N SER A 184 -22.54 8.10 -14.90
CA SER A 184 -23.16 8.58 -16.13
C SER A 184 -24.53 9.23 -15.88
N HIS A 185 -25.28 8.73 -14.88
CA HIS A 185 -26.57 9.29 -14.45
C HIS A 185 -26.43 10.54 -13.58
N ALA A 186 -25.28 10.74 -12.91
CA ALA A 186 -25.04 11.87 -12.02
C ALA A 186 -25.14 13.24 -12.71
N GLU A 187 -25.08 13.29 -14.05
CA GLU A 187 -25.41 14.47 -14.85
C GLU A 187 -26.87 14.93 -14.67
N CYS A 188 -27.78 13.99 -14.38
CA CYS A 188 -29.20 14.26 -14.16
C CYS A 188 -29.56 14.29 -12.67
N ASP A 189 -29.10 13.30 -11.90
CA ASP A 189 -29.32 13.22 -10.45
C ASP A 189 -28.12 12.56 -9.77
N GLU A 190 -27.45 13.32 -8.90
CA GLU A 190 -26.25 12.92 -8.17
C GLU A 190 -26.57 12.07 -6.91
N LEU A 191 -27.81 12.12 -6.40
CA LEU A 191 -28.20 11.50 -5.14
C LEU A 191 -27.95 9.98 -5.12
N PRO A 192 -28.28 9.18 -6.17
CA PRO A 192 -28.02 7.75 -6.20
C PRO A 192 -26.52 7.43 -6.13
N LEU A 193 -25.68 8.21 -6.82
CA LEU A 193 -24.23 8.04 -6.79
C LEU A 193 -23.66 8.31 -5.40
N ARG A 194 -24.07 9.42 -4.76
CA ARG A 194 -23.62 9.76 -3.40
C ARG A 194 -24.03 8.70 -2.38
N ARG A 195 -25.26 8.17 -2.45
CA ARG A 195 -25.73 7.09 -1.57
C ARG A 195 -24.94 5.80 -1.77
N PHE A 196 -24.59 5.46 -3.01
CA PHE A 196 -23.78 4.29 -3.31
C PHE A 196 -22.36 4.41 -2.76
N VAL A 197 -21.70 5.53 -2.99
CA VAL A 197 -20.32 5.77 -2.51
C VAL A 197 -20.27 5.83 -0.98
N ASN A 198 -21.21 6.52 -0.34
CA ASN A 198 -21.28 6.67 1.12
C ASN A 198 -21.94 5.49 1.84
N ASN A 199 -22.09 4.33 1.18
CA ASN A 199 -22.65 3.15 1.82
C ASN A 199 -21.73 2.67 2.97
N LYS A 200 -22.29 2.30 4.13
CA LYS A 200 -21.53 1.84 5.30
C LYS A 200 -20.62 0.65 5.01
N CYS A 201 -21.03 -0.24 4.09
CA CYS A 201 -20.23 -1.38 3.68
C CYS A 201 -18.95 -0.95 2.93
N HIS A 202 -19.00 0.14 2.14
CA HIS A 202 -17.80 0.72 1.54
C HIS A 202 -16.88 1.27 2.59
N HIS A 203 -17.39 2.07 3.52
CA HIS A 203 -16.58 2.61 4.60
C HIS A 203 -15.87 1.50 5.39
N ASN A 204 -16.61 0.45 5.77
CA ASN A 204 -16.04 -0.71 6.47
C ASN A 204 -14.97 -1.45 5.65
N TYR A 205 -15.18 -1.57 4.34
CA TYR A 205 -14.21 -2.17 3.42
C TYR A 205 -12.93 -1.33 3.33
N LEU A 206 -13.05 -0.01 3.11
CA LEU A 206 -11.94 0.94 3.07
C LEU A 206 -11.19 1.00 4.41
N ALA A 207 -11.90 0.98 5.54
CA ALA A 207 -11.30 0.97 6.88
C ALA A 207 -10.47 -0.30 7.11
N LYS A 208 -10.94 -1.47 6.66
CA LYS A 208 -10.16 -2.71 6.71
C LYS A 208 -8.91 -2.65 5.80
N LEU A 209 -9.02 -2.06 4.61
CA LEU A 209 -7.87 -1.85 3.73
C LEU A 209 -6.82 -0.93 4.36
N ALA A 210 -7.27 0.18 4.94
CA ALA A 210 -6.43 1.11 5.68
C ALA A 210 -5.72 0.42 6.84
N ALA A 211 -6.45 -0.37 7.64
CA ALA A 211 -5.91 -1.07 8.81
C ALA A 211 -4.79 -2.09 8.49
N MET A 212 -4.66 -2.55 7.24
CA MET A 212 -3.56 -3.46 6.84
C MET A 212 -2.24 -2.74 6.57
N VAL A 213 -2.27 -1.46 6.23
CA VAL A 213 -1.06 -0.64 6.12
C VAL A 213 -0.85 0.22 7.35
N SER A 214 -1.90 0.37 8.19
CA SER A 214 -1.81 1.05 9.46
C SER A 214 -1.33 0.10 10.56
N GLY A 215 -0.38 0.53 11.38
CA GLY A 215 0.18 -0.28 12.48
C GLY A 215 -0.78 -0.63 13.63
N GLN A 216 -2.10 -0.58 13.42
CA GLN A 216 -3.15 -0.77 14.43
C GLN A 216 -3.62 -2.23 14.61
N GLN A 217 -3.25 -3.16 13.71
CA GLN A 217 -3.53 -4.58 13.91
C GLN A 217 -2.30 -5.30 14.50
N SER A 218 -2.51 -6.01 15.60
CA SER A 218 -1.50 -6.76 16.33
C SER A 218 -0.80 -7.78 15.41
N GLY A 219 0.48 -7.54 15.14
CA GLY A 219 1.32 -8.36 14.26
C GLY A 219 2.13 -7.46 13.35
N LYS A 220 3.20 -6.87 13.90
CA LYS A 220 4.11 -5.91 13.25
C LYS A 220 4.99 -6.57 12.17
N SER A 221 4.38 -7.24 11.21
CA SER A 221 5.02 -7.65 9.97
C SER A 221 4.65 -6.68 8.87
N VAL A 222 5.63 -6.19 8.11
CA VAL A 222 5.40 -5.42 6.88
C VAL A 222 4.37 -6.18 6.03
N PRO A 223 3.30 -5.51 5.53
CA PRO A 223 2.31 -6.21 4.73
C PRO A 223 3.01 -6.87 3.53
N PRO A 224 2.97 -8.20 3.41
CA PRO A 224 3.61 -8.86 2.28
C PRO A 224 2.95 -8.38 1.00
N ALA A 225 3.76 -8.00 0.01
CA ALA A 225 3.24 -7.76 -1.32
C ALA A 225 2.63 -9.08 -1.83
N ILE A 226 1.32 -9.08 -2.10
CA ILE A 226 0.65 -10.22 -2.71
C ILE A 226 1.28 -10.40 -4.10
N LYS A 227 2.02 -11.51 -4.29
CA LYS A 227 2.69 -11.81 -5.57
C LYS A 227 1.74 -12.39 -6.60
N SER A 228 0.66 -13.07 -6.18
CA SER A 228 -0.30 -13.64 -7.14
C SER A 228 -1.18 -12.56 -7.74
N THR A 229 -1.10 -12.44 -9.06
CA THR A 229 -1.94 -11.56 -9.85
C THR A 229 -3.09 -12.37 -10.43
N ASN A 230 -4.32 -11.85 -10.42
CA ASN A 230 -5.44 -12.50 -11.10
C ASN A 230 -6.44 -11.49 -11.64
N TRP A 231 -7.30 -11.94 -12.55
CA TRP A 231 -8.28 -11.08 -13.22
C TRP A 231 -9.27 -10.41 -12.24
N PHE A 232 -9.55 -11.02 -11.09
CA PHE A 232 -10.39 -10.43 -10.05
C PHE A 232 -9.68 -9.25 -9.38
N LEU A 233 -8.43 -9.43 -8.94
CA LEU A 233 -7.62 -8.35 -8.39
C LEU A 233 -7.54 -7.14 -9.34
N LYS A 234 -7.41 -7.39 -10.65
CA LYS A 234 -7.48 -6.36 -11.70
C LYS A 234 -8.79 -5.57 -11.66
N GLY A 235 -9.92 -6.26 -11.64
CA GLY A 235 -11.22 -5.63 -11.55
C GLY A 235 -11.37 -4.79 -10.28
N GLU A 236 -10.92 -5.33 -9.14
CA GLU A 236 -10.98 -4.66 -7.84
C GLU A 236 -10.12 -3.39 -7.77
N LEU A 237 -8.92 -3.42 -8.35
CA LEU A 237 -8.06 -2.24 -8.39
C LEU A 237 -8.67 -1.13 -9.24
N ASN A 238 -9.23 -1.45 -10.42
CA ASN A 238 -9.95 -0.47 -11.23
C ASN A 238 -11.14 0.13 -10.48
N TYR A 239 -11.92 -0.73 -9.80
CA TYR A 239 -13.04 -0.30 -8.99
C TYR A 239 -12.61 0.67 -7.88
N LEU A 240 -11.58 0.32 -7.10
CA LEU A 240 -11.05 1.17 -6.04
C LEU A 240 -10.49 2.49 -6.57
N LEU A 241 -9.79 2.48 -7.70
CA LEU A 241 -9.28 3.70 -8.33
C LEU A 241 -10.40 4.68 -8.69
N ASP A 242 -11.52 4.17 -9.23
CA ASP A 242 -12.70 4.99 -9.52
C ASP A 242 -13.40 5.49 -8.26
N VAL A 243 -13.53 4.65 -7.22
CA VAL A 243 -14.10 5.05 -5.92
C VAL A 243 -13.24 6.14 -5.26
N LEU A 244 -11.92 5.97 -5.22
CA LEU A 244 -10.99 6.95 -4.67
C LEU A 244 -11.08 8.29 -5.40
N ALA A 245 -11.13 8.29 -6.74
CA ALA A 245 -11.26 9.51 -7.52
C ALA A 245 -12.55 10.28 -7.18
N LEU A 246 -13.66 9.57 -6.94
CA LEU A 246 -14.93 10.18 -6.53
C LEU A 246 -14.88 10.74 -5.12
N LEU A 247 -14.32 10.00 -4.16
CA LEU A 247 -14.19 10.45 -2.77
C LEU A 247 -13.28 11.69 -2.66
N VAL A 248 -12.19 11.74 -3.44
CA VAL A 248 -11.33 12.93 -3.52
C VAL A 248 -12.09 14.12 -4.10
N LYS A 249 -12.87 13.91 -5.18
CA LYS A 249 -13.68 14.97 -5.78
C LYS A 249 -14.74 15.50 -4.82
N ASP A 250 -15.45 14.62 -4.10
CA ASP A 250 -16.46 15.01 -3.12
C ASP A 250 -15.83 15.78 -1.95
N GLY A 251 -14.68 15.32 -1.44
CA GLY A 251 -13.92 16.03 -0.41
C GLY A 251 -13.50 17.45 -0.84
N ARG A 252 -13.04 17.63 -2.08
CA ARG A 252 -12.72 18.96 -2.63
C ARG A 252 -13.96 19.85 -2.73
N ASN A 253 -15.08 19.32 -3.21
CA ASN A 253 -16.34 20.07 -3.33
C ASN A 253 -16.85 20.56 -1.97
N ARG A 254 -16.80 19.71 -0.93
CA ARG A 254 -17.20 20.11 0.44
C ARG A 254 -16.34 21.25 0.98
N ARG A 255 -15.02 21.21 0.76
CA ARG A 255 -14.09 22.27 1.18
C ARG A 255 -14.34 23.60 0.44
N CYS A 256 -14.58 23.55 -0.87
CA CYS A 256 -14.91 24.74 -1.65
C CYS A 256 -16.30 25.32 -1.30
N GLY A 257 -17.26 24.47 -0.93
CA GLY A 257 -18.59 24.89 -0.48
C GLY A 257 -18.58 25.59 0.88
N ALA A 258 -17.74 25.14 1.82
CA ALA A 258 -17.60 25.75 3.14
C ALA A 258 -16.99 27.17 3.10
N ASN A 259 -16.21 27.50 2.07
CA ASN A 259 -15.65 28.85 1.86
C ASN A 259 -16.63 29.82 1.19
N LYS A 260 -17.81 29.36 0.77
CA LYS A 260 -18.93 30.24 0.45
C LYS A 260 -19.75 30.37 1.72
N GLY A 261 -19.56 31.47 2.46
CA GLY A 261 -20.42 31.82 3.60
C GLY A 261 -21.90 31.79 3.20
N PRO A 262 -22.83 31.74 4.17
CA PRO A 262 -24.25 31.58 3.88
C PRO A 262 -24.67 32.66 2.89
N SER A 263 -25.05 32.24 1.69
CA SER A 263 -25.62 33.13 0.69
C SER A 263 -26.92 33.67 1.28
N VAL A 264 -26.85 34.90 1.79
CA VAL A 264 -28.02 35.68 2.20
C VAL A 264 -28.95 35.72 0.99
N PRO A 265 -30.19 35.19 1.09
CA PRO A 265 -31.16 35.38 0.04
C PRO A 265 -31.48 36.87 -0.03
N LEU A 266 -31.32 37.48 -1.20
CA LEU A 266 -31.84 38.81 -1.48
C LEU A 266 -33.34 38.81 -1.18
N ARG A 267 -33.73 39.46 -0.08
CA ARG A 267 -35.12 39.78 0.22
C ARG A 267 -35.54 40.91 -0.72
N HIS A 268 -36.62 40.69 -1.46
CA HIS A 268 -37.43 41.78 -1.98
C HIS A 268 -38.12 42.47 -0.80
N GLU A 269 -37.94 43.79 -0.69
CA GLU A 269 -38.77 44.66 0.14
C GLU A 269 -40.17 44.77 -0.49
N GLY A 270 -41.21 44.60 0.33
CA GLY A 270 -42.60 44.83 -0.07
C GLY A 270 -43.61 44.14 0.84
N ASP A 271 -44.15 44.93 1.76
CA ASP A 271 -45.37 44.78 2.57
C ASP A 271 -45.39 43.94 3.88
N ASP A 272 -45.89 44.66 4.89
CA ASP A 272 -46.04 44.39 6.31
C ASP A 272 -47.13 43.36 6.65
N LEU A 273 -46.96 42.66 7.79
CA LEU A 273 -47.88 42.69 8.95
C LEU A 273 -47.50 41.65 10.04
N GLU A 274 -47.20 42.19 11.21
CA GLU A 274 -47.41 41.73 12.60
C GLU A 274 -47.18 40.26 13.07
N MET A 275 -46.12 40.12 13.88
CA MET A 275 -46.10 39.62 15.29
C MET A 275 -46.52 38.18 15.64
N GLU A 276 -45.54 37.34 16.03
CA GLU A 276 -45.49 36.60 17.32
C GLU A 276 -44.16 35.80 17.47
N LYS A 277 -43.51 35.89 18.64
CA LYS A 277 -42.49 34.98 19.20
C LYS A 277 -43.19 34.14 20.31
N PRO A 278 -42.67 33.02 20.86
CA PRO A 278 -41.30 32.48 20.82
C PRO A 278 -41.20 30.94 20.65
N ASP A 279 -40.00 30.40 20.40
CA ASP A 279 -39.36 29.42 21.31
C ASP A 279 -37.96 29.02 20.80
N GLU A 280 -36.96 29.36 21.60
CA GLU A 280 -35.59 28.86 21.50
C GLU A 280 -35.55 27.40 21.97
N GLN A 281 -35.22 26.47 21.07
CA GLN A 281 -34.59 25.21 21.47
C GLN A 281 -33.31 24.99 20.68
N LEU A 282 -32.23 24.94 21.46
CA LEU A 282 -30.86 24.59 21.15
C LEU A 282 -30.72 23.54 20.04
N THR A 283 -29.96 23.86 19.00
CA THR A 283 -29.09 22.88 18.37
C THR A 283 -27.67 23.43 18.36
N SER A 284 -26.85 22.81 19.20
CA SER A 284 -25.41 22.98 19.33
C SER A 284 -24.70 23.05 17.99
N SER A 285 -23.78 24.01 17.90
CA SER A 285 -22.72 24.12 16.91
C SER A 285 -21.98 22.79 16.71
N GLU A 286 -22.14 22.16 15.55
CA GLU A 286 -21.20 21.15 15.07
C GLU A 286 -19.91 21.84 14.65
N THR A 287 -18.96 21.90 15.57
CA THR A 287 -17.54 22.10 15.26
C THR A 287 -17.11 21.08 14.20
N THR A 288 -16.71 21.59 13.04
CA THR A 288 -16.32 20.87 11.84
C THR A 288 -15.10 19.97 12.08
N GLN A 289 -15.32 18.74 12.56
CA GLN A 289 -14.31 17.69 12.50
C GLN A 289 -14.18 17.20 11.04
N PRO A 290 -12.95 16.92 10.55
CA PRO A 290 -12.79 16.31 9.23
C PRO A 290 -13.49 14.96 9.21
N THR A 291 -14.40 14.77 8.26
CA THR A 291 -15.13 13.51 8.05
C THR A 291 -14.17 12.33 8.02
N ASP A 292 -14.49 11.27 8.78
CA ASP A 292 -13.67 10.08 9.02
C ASP A 292 -13.11 9.45 7.72
N ASP A 293 -13.85 9.57 6.61
CA ASP A 293 -13.45 9.09 5.28
C ASP A 293 -12.12 9.70 4.79
N GLY A 294 -11.85 10.97 5.08
CA GLY A 294 -10.62 11.65 4.66
C GLY A 294 -9.35 11.05 5.27
N ARG A 295 -9.48 10.46 6.47
CA ARG A 295 -8.38 9.78 7.17
C ARG A 295 -8.07 8.41 6.57
N LEU A 296 -9.05 7.76 5.94
CA LEU A 296 -8.88 6.45 5.32
C LEU A 296 -8.23 6.54 3.93
N LEU A 297 -8.40 7.66 3.22
CA LEU A 297 -7.96 7.80 1.82
C LEU A 297 -6.46 7.62 1.63
N LEU A 298 -5.62 8.18 2.51
CA LEU A 298 -4.17 8.06 2.40
C LEU A 298 -3.69 6.61 2.60
N PRO A 299 -4.06 5.91 3.71
CA PRO A 299 -3.76 4.48 3.88
C PRO A 299 -4.28 3.60 2.73
N VAL A 300 -5.52 3.81 2.27
CA VAL A 300 -6.09 3.03 1.16
C VAL A 300 -5.31 3.27 -0.13
N ALA A 301 -5.00 4.52 -0.47
CA ALA A 301 -4.21 4.85 -1.64
C ALA A 301 -2.82 4.20 -1.58
N PHE A 302 -2.20 4.20 -0.39
CA PHE A 302 -0.93 3.51 -0.17
C PHE A 302 -1.06 2.00 -0.40
N LYS A 303 -2.08 1.36 0.17
CA LYS A 303 -2.36 -0.07 -0.05
C LYS A 303 -2.55 -0.39 -1.53
N VAL A 304 -3.33 0.41 -2.25
CA VAL A 304 -3.59 0.23 -3.69
C VAL A 304 -2.28 0.32 -4.49
N LEU A 305 -1.43 1.32 -4.20
CA LEU A 305 -0.14 1.51 -4.89
C LEU A 305 0.76 0.28 -4.85
N LEU A 306 0.74 -0.50 -3.76
CA LEU A 306 1.55 -1.71 -3.59
C LEU A 306 1.11 -2.88 -4.51
N HIS A 307 0.02 -2.73 -5.24
CA HIS A 307 -0.50 -3.74 -6.16
C HIS A 307 -0.54 -3.28 -7.64
N LEU A 308 -0.24 -2.01 -7.92
CA LEU A 308 -0.29 -1.45 -9.27
C LEU A 308 0.96 -1.81 -10.07
N SER A 309 0.77 -2.45 -11.23
CA SER A 309 1.82 -2.76 -12.21
C SER A 309 2.05 -1.61 -13.20
N GLU A 310 2.95 -1.81 -14.16
CA GLU A 310 3.26 -0.84 -15.22
C GLU A 310 2.02 -0.40 -16.04
N GLU A 311 1.07 -1.32 -16.29
CA GLU A 311 -0.20 -1.00 -16.99
C GLU A 311 -0.98 0.12 -16.27
N PHE A 312 -0.83 0.23 -14.95
CA PHE A 312 -1.48 1.24 -14.11
C PHE A 312 -0.64 2.49 -13.93
N TYR A 313 0.42 2.69 -14.71
CA TYR A 313 1.27 3.88 -14.60
C TYR A 313 0.47 5.21 -14.56
N PRO A 314 -0.54 5.45 -15.41
CA PRO A 314 -1.36 6.67 -15.30
C PRO A 314 -2.11 6.79 -13.97
N ALA A 315 -2.56 5.66 -13.41
CA ALA A 315 -3.26 5.62 -12.12
C ALA A 315 -2.30 5.88 -10.95
N ILE A 316 -1.07 5.34 -10.99
CA ILE A 316 -0.02 5.63 -9.99
C ILE A 316 0.27 7.13 -9.98
N VAL A 317 0.47 7.73 -11.15
CA VAL A 317 0.72 9.17 -11.31
C VAL A 317 -0.44 9.99 -10.74
N ARG A 318 -1.69 9.57 -11.01
CA ARG A 318 -2.88 10.22 -10.46
C ARG A 318 -2.94 10.15 -8.94
N LEU A 319 -2.68 8.98 -8.33
CA LEU A 319 -2.64 8.84 -6.87
C LEU A 319 -1.56 9.73 -6.24
N PHE A 320 -0.41 9.88 -6.90
CA PHE A 320 0.63 10.82 -6.47
C PHE A 320 0.15 12.27 -6.50
N ASP A 321 -0.57 12.68 -7.55
CA ASP A 321 -1.06 14.05 -7.71
C ASP A 321 -2.27 14.37 -6.82
N GLU A 322 -3.11 13.38 -6.52
CA GLU A 322 -4.41 13.62 -5.89
C GLU A 322 -4.48 13.29 -4.41
N ILE A 323 -3.62 12.38 -3.91
CA ILE A 323 -3.67 11.89 -2.53
C ILE A 323 -2.28 11.92 -1.87
N ILE A 324 -1.30 11.18 -2.40
CA ILE A 324 -0.03 10.91 -1.69
C ILE A 324 0.79 12.17 -1.44
N PHE A 325 0.92 13.07 -2.42
CA PHE A 325 1.68 14.32 -2.25
C PHE A 325 0.77 15.53 -2.11
N VAL A 326 -0.35 15.37 -1.38
CA VAL A 326 -1.32 16.42 -1.11
C VAL A 326 -1.41 16.65 0.39
N ARG A 327 -1.12 17.87 0.83
CA ARG A 327 -0.98 18.25 2.25
C ARG A 327 -2.22 17.91 3.09
N ASP A 328 -3.41 18.07 2.51
CA ASP A 328 -4.67 17.94 3.23
C ASP A 328 -4.98 16.52 3.73
N PHE A 329 -4.24 15.51 3.28
CA PHE A 329 -4.38 14.12 3.75
C PHE A 329 -3.46 13.79 4.93
N TYR A 330 -2.67 14.76 5.40
CA TYR A 330 -1.72 14.59 6.51
C TYR A 330 -2.16 15.40 7.74
N PRO A 331 -3.10 14.90 8.56
CA PRO A 331 -3.62 15.62 9.73
C PRO A 331 -2.55 15.94 10.77
N SER A 332 -1.48 15.13 10.89
CA SER A 332 -0.38 15.42 11.83
C SER A 332 0.33 16.75 11.57
N GLN A 333 0.22 17.28 10.34
CA GLN A 333 0.80 18.56 9.93
C GLN A 333 -0.10 19.77 10.27
N LEU A 334 -1.37 19.57 10.63
CA LEU A 334 -2.28 20.66 11.02
C LEU A 334 -2.17 21.06 12.51
N GLY A 335 -1.57 20.23 13.36
CA GLY A 335 -1.55 20.44 14.82
C GLY A 335 -0.15 20.57 15.46
N SER A 336 0.93 20.40 14.70
CA SER A 336 2.29 20.40 15.27
C SER A 336 2.88 21.82 15.31
N VAL A 337 2.80 22.45 16.47
CA VAL A 337 3.63 23.61 16.83
C VAL A 337 4.97 23.06 17.31
N GLY A 338 5.99 22.98 16.45
CA GLY A 338 7.37 22.76 16.92
C GLY A 338 8.31 21.96 16.01
N ASN A 339 7.80 21.09 15.13
CA ASN A 339 8.63 20.41 14.13
C ASN A 339 8.23 20.93 12.75
N GLY A 340 9.21 21.38 11.94
CA GLY A 340 9.00 22.08 10.68
C GLY A 340 7.83 21.50 9.88
N THR A 341 6.76 22.28 9.74
CA THR A 341 5.57 21.88 9.00
C THR A 341 5.95 21.62 7.56
N VAL A 342 5.72 20.41 7.06
CA VAL A 342 5.99 20.06 5.66
C VAL A 342 5.14 20.97 4.76
N THR A 343 5.83 21.78 3.97
CA THR A 343 5.21 22.75 3.06
C THR A 343 4.64 22.04 1.83
N ALA A 344 3.66 22.68 1.19
CA ALA A 344 3.13 22.18 -0.08
C ALA A 344 4.21 22.12 -1.17
N GLU A 345 5.17 23.04 -1.14
CA GLU A 345 6.30 23.08 -2.07
C GLU A 345 7.24 21.89 -1.89
N GLU A 346 7.54 21.50 -0.65
CA GLU A 346 8.33 20.30 -0.36
C GLU A 346 7.64 19.04 -0.88
N LEU A 347 6.32 18.89 -0.65
CA LEU A 347 5.56 17.78 -1.21
C LEU A 347 5.61 17.76 -2.75
N GLN A 348 5.55 18.91 -3.42
CA GLN A 348 5.71 18.97 -4.88
C GLN A 348 7.11 18.54 -5.33
N ARG A 349 8.17 18.94 -4.61
CA ARG A 349 9.54 18.53 -4.88
C ARG A 349 9.72 17.03 -4.71
N TRP A 350 9.21 16.46 -3.61
CA TRP A 350 9.25 15.01 -3.38
C TRP A 350 8.48 14.25 -4.45
N LYS A 351 7.28 14.74 -4.81
CA LYS A 351 6.48 14.18 -5.91
C LYS A 351 7.27 14.14 -7.21
N PHE A 352 7.96 15.22 -7.56
CA PHE A 352 8.81 15.27 -8.75
C PHE A 352 9.90 14.19 -8.68
N ASN A 353 10.61 14.08 -7.56
CA ASN A 353 11.66 13.09 -7.37
C ASN A 353 11.13 11.65 -7.53
N TYR A 354 10.02 11.32 -6.88
CA TYR A 354 9.42 9.99 -7.02
C TYR A 354 8.85 9.72 -8.41
N LYS A 355 8.32 10.72 -9.12
CA LYS A 355 7.90 10.57 -10.52
C LYS A 355 9.08 10.32 -11.46
N VAL A 356 10.22 10.98 -11.25
CA VAL A 356 11.44 10.73 -12.04
C VAL A 356 11.97 9.33 -11.78
N LYS A 357 12.03 8.89 -10.52
CA LYS A 357 12.39 7.50 -10.16
C LYS A 357 11.40 6.50 -10.78
N LEU A 358 10.09 6.74 -10.69
CA LEU A 358 9.05 5.89 -11.27
C LEU A 358 9.24 5.70 -12.79
N LYS A 359 9.51 6.79 -13.53
CA LYS A 359 9.80 6.72 -14.97
C LYS A 359 11.03 5.86 -15.29
N SER A 360 12.03 5.84 -14.41
CA SER A 360 13.23 5.02 -14.59
C SER A 360 12.96 3.51 -14.44
N LEU A 361 11.90 3.12 -13.72
CA LEU A 361 11.50 1.73 -13.54
C LEU A 361 10.81 1.20 -14.81
N VAL A 362 9.94 2.01 -15.42
CA VAL A 362 9.21 1.69 -16.66
C VAL A 362 10.17 1.47 -17.84
N LYS A 363 11.20 2.33 -17.98
CA LYS A 363 12.18 2.22 -19.08
C LYS A 363 13.07 0.98 -19.04
N ARG A 364 13.09 0.21 -17.93
CA ARG A 364 14.07 -0.86 -17.72
C ARG A 364 13.69 -2.20 -18.37
N GLU A 365 12.46 -2.35 -18.87
CA GLU A 365 11.98 -3.58 -19.54
C GLU A 365 11.86 -3.45 -21.08
N GLU A 366 12.38 -2.37 -21.70
CA GLU A 366 12.38 -2.14 -23.17
C GLU A 366 13.33 -3.06 -23.98
N ASN A 367 13.60 -4.30 -23.53
CA ASN A 367 14.22 -5.36 -24.35
C ASN A 367 13.23 -6.45 -24.80
N SER A 368 11.93 -6.25 -24.60
CA SER A 368 10.89 -7.12 -25.15
C SER A 368 9.95 -6.32 -26.05
N SER A 369 10.35 -6.09 -27.29
CA SER A 369 9.51 -5.51 -28.32
C SER A 369 8.23 -6.33 -28.50
N ASP A 370 7.10 -5.62 -28.55
CA ASP A 370 5.77 -6.08 -29.00
C ASP A 370 4.81 -6.54 -27.88
N ARG A 371 4.26 -5.57 -27.13
CA ARG A 371 3.09 -5.79 -26.26
C ARG A 371 2.01 -4.75 -26.53
N ARG A 372 1.13 -5.08 -27.47
CA ARG A 372 -0.14 -4.35 -27.68
C ARG A 372 -1.00 -4.52 -26.42
N HIS A 373 -1.56 -3.42 -25.93
CA HIS A 373 -2.42 -3.38 -24.75
C HIS A 373 -3.69 -4.21 -24.97
N ASN A 374 -3.67 -5.48 -24.55
CA ASN A 374 -4.85 -6.34 -24.56
C ASN A 374 -5.37 -6.50 -23.13
N ASN A 375 -6.50 -5.84 -22.85
CA ASN A 375 -7.23 -5.92 -21.57
C ASN A 375 -7.72 -7.35 -21.21
N TYR A 376 -7.57 -8.31 -22.13
CA TYR A 376 -8.07 -9.67 -22.03
C TYR A 376 -6.97 -10.72 -21.78
N THR A 377 -5.69 -10.33 -21.69
CA THR A 377 -4.57 -11.24 -21.42
C THR A 377 -3.85 -10.86 -20.12
N VAL A 378 -3.84 -11.77 -19.15
CA VAL A 378 -3.25 -11.56 -17.79
C VAL A 378 -1.74 -11.85 -17.76
N THR A 379 -1.14 -12.19 -18.91
CA THR A 379 0.26 -12.65 -18.99
C THR A 379 1.30 -11.61 -18.56
N GLU A 380 0.93 -10.32 -18.52
CA GLU A 380 1.86 -9.18 -18.39
C GLU A 380 1.78 -8.48 -17.03
N TRP A 381 0.71 -8.70 -16.27
CA TRP A 381 0.60 -8.16 -14.92
C TRP A 381 1.22 -9.15 -13.95
N ARG A 382 2.55 -9.12 -13.80
CA ARG A 382 3.26 -10.06 -12.89
C ARG A 382 3.84 -9.40 -11.66
N THR A 383 4.17 -8.11 -11.71
CA THR A 383 4.94 -7.44 -10.66
C THR A 383 4.40 -6.04 -10.36
N PRO A 384 4.10 -5.72 -9.09
CA PRO A 384 3.88 -4.34 -8.68
C PRO A 384 5.09 -3.47 -9.06
N LEU A 385 4.83 -2.27 -9.57
CA LEU A 385 5.88 -1.34 -10.02
C LEU A 385 6.64 -0.75 -8.82
N LEU A 386 5.99 -0.64 -7.65
CA LEU A 386 6.56 -0.14 -6.41
C LEU A 386 6.65 -1.25 -5.37
N ALA A 387 7.82 -1.39 -4.73
CA ALA A 387 8.00 -2.26 -3.57
C ALA A 387 7.33 -1.65 -2.32
N PRO A 388 6.99 -2.44 -1.28
CA PRO A 388 6.47 -1.90 -0.01
C PRO A 388 7.31 -0.77 0.60
N THR A 389 8.63 -0.88 0.46
CA THR A 389 9.60 0.10 0.97
C THR A 389 9.91 1.22 -0.04
N TRP A 390 9.10 1.44 -1.08
CA TRP A 390 9.34 2.46 -2.10
C TRP A 390 9.59 3.89 -1.55
N PRO A 391 9.02 4.33 -0.40
CA PRO A 391 9.35 5.63 0.18
C PRO A 391 10.79 5.74 0.68
N TYR A 392 11.52 4.62 0.72
CA TYR A 392 12.94 4.56 1.01
C TYR A 392 13.82 4.34 -0.25
N SER A 393 13.22 4.13 -1.42
CA SER A 393 13.94 3.69 -2.65
C SER A 393 14.93 4.69 -3.24
N LEU A 394 14.86 5.97 -2.86
CA LEU A 394 15.86 6.96 -3.28
C LEU A 394 17.18 6.77 -2.52
N LEU A 395 17.16 6.37 -1.24
CA LEU A 395 18.39 6.05 -0.50
C LEU A 395 19.12 4.85 -1.09
N TYR A 396 18.40 3.89 -1.68
CA TYR A 396 18.99 2.77 -2.41
C TYR A 396 19.85 3.23 -3.60
N LEU A 397 19.59 4.42 -4.18
CA LEU A 397 20.43 4.97 -5.25
C LEU A 397 21.85 5.30 -4.76
N LEU A 398 22.02 5.66 -3.48
CA LEU A 398 23.36 5.88 -2.90
C LEU A 398 24.13 4.57 -2.87
N LEU A 399 23.49 3.49 -2.41
CA LEU A 399 24.07 2.15 -2.42
C LEU A 399 24.43 1.70 -3.85
N GLU A 400 23.52 1.84 -4.82
CA GLU A 400 23.82 1.49 -6.23
C GLU A 400 25.01 2.29 -6.78
N LYS A 401 25.14 3.57 -6.40
CA LYS A 401 26.29 4.40 -6.79
C LYS A 401 27.58 3.84 -6.22
N THR A 402 27.60 3.52 -4.94
CA THR A 402 28.79 3.05 -4.23
C THR A 402 29.27 1.71 -4.79
N GLU A 403 28.35 0.81 -5.16
CA GLU A 403 28.70 -0.50 -5.71
C GLU A 403 29.11 -0.45 -7.19
N GLN A 404 28.40 0.33 -8.01
CA GLN A 404 28.50 0.26 -9.48
C GLN A 404 29.14 1.50 -10.11
N GLY A 405 29.53 2.51 -9.32
CA GLY A 405 29.95 3.82 -9.83
C GLY A 405 28.87 4.53 -10.65
N SER A 406 27.59 4.22 -10.41
CA SER A 406 26.49 4.51 -11.35
C SER A 406 26.28 6.00 -11.64
N THR A 407 26.03 6.33 -12.91
CA THR A 407 25.70 7.68 -13.41
C THR A 407 24.25 8.10 -13.17
N LYS A 408 23.38 7.22 -12.63
CA LYS A 408 21.94 7.46 -12.44
C LYS A 408 21.58 8.61 -11.48
N LEU A 409 22.55 9.12 -10.74
CA LEU A 409 22.41 10.27 -9.85
C LEU A 409 22.43 11.63 -10.56
N GLN A 410 22.52 11.68 -11.90
CA GLN A 410 22.50 12.95 -12.64
C GLN A 410 21.31 13.86 -12.29
N TYR A 411 20.21 13.31 -11.75
CA TYR A 411 19.01 14.05 -11.42
C TYR A 411 18.86 14.42 -9.92
N TYR A 412 19.73 13.91 -9.05
CA TYR A 412 19.59 14.09 -7.59
C TYR A 412 20.92 14.40 -6.92
N SER A 413 20.94 15.43 -6.07
CA SER A 413 22.03 15.58 -5.10
C SER A 413 21.89 14.58 -3.95
N GLU A 414 23.00 14.24 -3.31
CA GLU A 414 23.01 13.39 -2.11
C GLU A 414 22.12 13.98 -1.00
N GLU A 415 22.20 15.30 -0.78
CA GLU A 415 21.33 16.03 0.15
C GLU A 415 19.84 15.83 -0.19
N GLN A 416 19.46 16.00 -1.47
CA GLN A 416 18.07 15.84 -1.90
C GLN A 416 17.55 14.43 -1.63
N ILE A 417 18.39 13.41 -1.86
CA ILE A 417 18.05 12.03 -1.58
C ILE A 417 17.79 11.84 -0.10
N ILE A 418 18.73 12.22 0.75
CA ILE A 418 18.62 11.99 2.20
C ILE A 418 17.42 12.76 2.76
N LYS A 419 17.31 14.07 2.48
CA LYS A 419 16.21 14.90 2.97
C LYS A 419 14.84 14.40 2.48
N THR A 420 14.68 14.20 1.16
CA THR A 420 13.39 13.72 0.60
C THR A 420 12.98 12.40 1.21
N THR A 421 13.90 11.44 1.31
CA THR A 421 13.58 10.08 1.76
C THR A 421 13.23 10.05 3.23
N LEU A 422 14.06 10.67 4.07
CA LEU A 422 13.88 10.64 5.52
C LEU A 422 12.71 11.53 5.96
N GLN A 423 12.48 12.69 5.36
CA GLN A 423 11.32 13.52 5.73
C GLN A 423 10.01 12.90 5.24
N PHE A 424 9.98 12.34 4.02
CA PHE A 424 8.77 11.73 3.50
C PHE A 424 8.37 10.45 4.24
N SER A 425 9.34 9.57 4.53
CA SER A 425 9.07 8.37 5.31
C SER A 425 8.62 8.70 6.74
N GLU A 426 9.22 9.72 7.37
CA GLU A 426 8.78 10.20 8.67
C GLU A 426 7.33 10.73 8.63
N LEU A 427 6.98 11.52 7.61
CA LEU A 427 5.63 12.03 7.43
C LEU A 427 4.60 10.90 7.34
N LEU A 428 4.89 9.84 6.58
CA LEU A 428 4.01 8.68 6.44
C LEU A 428 3.89 7.91 7.77
N GLU A 429 5.00 7.68 8.47
CA GLU A 429 5.03 6.98 9.77
C GLU A 429 4.27 7.75 10.86
N GLN A 430 4.38 9.09 10.90
CA GLN A 430 3.59 9.96 11.78
C GLN A 430 2.08 9.88 11.50
N ASN A 431 1.68 9.50 10.28
CA ASN A 431 0.30 9.23 9.90
C ASN A 431 -0.04 7.74 9.96
N SER A 432 0.68 6.99 10.81
CA SER A 432 0.46 5.59 11.14
C SER A 432 0.63 4.62 9.97
N ILE A 433 1.33 4.98 8.89
CA ILE A 433 1.58 4.07 7.76
C ILE A 433 2.86 3.27 8.03
N LEU A 434 2.74 1.95 8.03
CA LEU A 434 3.86 1.02 8.20
C LEU A 434 4.59 0.84 6.88
N LEU A 435 5.84 1.31 6.81
CA LEU A 435 6.64 1.30 5.58
C LEU A 435 7.57 0.10 5.46
N ALA A 436 8.19 -0.30 6.57
CA ALA A 436 9.32 -1.21 6.58
C ALA A 436 9.53 -1.80 7.99
N SER A 437 10.15 -2.98 8.09
CA SER A 437 10.49 -3.59 9.38
C SER A 437 11.59 -2.79 10.08
N VAL A 438 11.80 -3.04 11.38
CA VAL A 438 12.92 -2.42 12.12
C VAL A 438 14.28 -2.66 11.42
N THR A 439 14.53 -3.85 10.88
CA THR A 439 15.78 -4.10 10.15
C THR A 439 15.86 -3.37 8.83
N HIS A 440 14.79 -3.33 8.03
CA HIS A 440 14.82 -2.58 6.76
C HIS A 440 15.07 -1.09 7.01
N ARG A 441 14.49 -0.51 8.06
CA ARG A 441 14.77 0.88 8.46
C ARG A 441 16.23 1.07 8.89
N LEU A 442 16.78 0.15 9.68
CA LEU A 442 18.22 0.14 10.01
C LEU A 442 19.07 0.14 8.73
N MET A 443 18.77 -0.74 7.78
CA MET A 443 19.50 -0.84 6.51
C MET A 443 19.40 0.45 5.69
N TYR A 444 18.22 1.05 5.56
CA TYR A 444 18.09 2.32 4.85
C TYR A 444 18.81 3.47 5.57
N LEU A 445 18.81 3.51 6.90
CA LEU A 445 19.59 4.49 7.66
C LEU A 445 21.10 4.29 7.46
N MET A 446 21.58 3.03 7.37
CA MET A 446 22.97 2.75 6.98
C MET A 446 23.28 3.27 5.57
N THR A 447 22.35 3.12 4.61
CA THR A 447 22.57 3.64 3.24
C THR A 447 22.70 5.16 3.16
N ALA A 448 22.16 5.91 4.13
CA ALA A 448 22.30 7.37 4.19
C ALA A 448 23.74 7.83 4.44
N PHE A 449 24.62 6.95 4.94
CA PHE A 449 26.04 7.23 5.16
C PHE A 449 26.94 6.83 3.98
N LEU A 450 26.40 6.16 2.95
CA LEU A 450 27.19 5.66 1.82
C LEU A 450 27.39 6.71 0.71
N GLY A 451 26.87 7.92 0.91
CA GLY A 451 26.97 9.00 -0.04
C GLY A 451 28.43 9.48 -0.22
N PRO A 452 28.86 9.76 -1.46
CA PRO A 452 30.26 10.12 -1.74
C PRO A 452 30.68 11.49 -1.21
N ASP A 453 29.73 12.41 -0.98
CA ASP A 453 30.00 13.78 -0.58
C ASP A 453 29.93 13.97 0.95
N ALA A 454 29.75 12.87 1.71
CA ALA A 454 29.64 12.84 3.17
C ALA A 454 28.62 13.85 3.72
N LYS A 455 27.48 14.00 3.06
CA LYS A 455 26.45 15.00 3.40
C LYS A 455 25.81 14.77 4.75
N PHE A 456 25.97 13.59 5.34
CA PHE A 456 25.57 13.32 6.72
C PHE A 456 26.29 14.22 7.75
N LEU A 457 27.37 14.92 7.39
CA LEU A 457 28.05 15.90 8.24
C LEU A 457 27.39 17.29 8.23
N ASP A 458 26.58 17.60 7.21
CA ASP A 458 25.89 18.90 7.13
C ASP A 458 24.87 18.98 8.28
N GLY A 459 24.85 20.09 9.02
CA GLY A 459 24.12 20.19 10.30
C GLY A 459 22.64 19.78 10.25
N ASP A 460 21.90 20.24 9.24
CA ASP A 460 20.49 19.89 9.06
C ASP A 460 20.27 18.40 8.71
N ILE A 461 21.21 17.81 7.97
CA ILE A 461 21.13 16.41 7.54
C ILE A 461 21.54 15.48 8.69
N SER A 462 22.61 15.83 9.40
CA SER A 462 23.07 15.13 10.59
C SER A 462 21.98 15.06 11.66
N THR A 463 21.31 16.20 11.94
CA THR A 463 20.21 16.26 12.90
C THR A 463 19.01 15.41 12.45
N LEU A 464 18.66 15.45 11.15
CA LEU A 464 17.61 14.61 10.59
C LEU A 464 17.91 13.11 10.72
N ILE A 465 19.11 12.67 10.32
CA ILE A 465 19.53 11.27 10.41
C ILE A 465 19.54 10.83 11.88
N THR A 466 20.13 11.63 12.77
CA THR A 466 20.21 11.33 14.21
C THR A 466 18.82 11.13 14.80
N ARG A 467 17.89 12.05 14.52
CA ARG A 467 16.50 11.94 14.97
C ARG A 467 15.84 10.65 14.49
N ARG A 468 16.00 10.28 13.21
CA ARG A 468 15.43 9.02 12.68
C ARG A 468 16.06 7.77 13.28
N ILE A 469 17.35 7.81 13.63
CA ILE A 469 18.02 6.72 14.37
C ILE A 469 17.45 6.61 15.78
N ASP A 470 17.26 7.74 16.46
CA ASP A 470 16.71 7.80 17.82
C ASP A 470 15.24 7.33 17.85
N ASP A 471 14.43 7.70 16.85
CA ASP A 471 13.05 7.21 16.70
C ASP A 471 13.01 5.68 16.54
N LEU A 472 13.88 5.11 15.70
CA LEU A 472 14.00 3.67 15.51
C LEU A 472 14.40 2.98 16.82
N ARG A 473 15.39 3.54 17.54
CA ARG A 473 15.84 3.02 18.84
C ARG A 473 14.70 3.04 19.86
N ALA A 474 13.99 4.15 19.97
CA ALA A 474 12.87 4.30 20.90
C ALA A 474 11.70 3.36 20.56
N GLU A 475 11.47 3.07 19.28
CA GLU A 475 10.50 2.06 18.88
C GLU A 475 10.92 0.66 19.28
N MET A 476 12.16 0.27 19.03
CA MET A 476 12.68 -1.06 19.40
C MET A 476 12.60 -1.30 20.91
N LEU A 477 12.95 -0.29 21.72
CA LEU A 477 12.86 -0.40 23.16
C LEU A 477 11.40 -0.56 23.65
N ARG A 478 10.45 0.09 22.97
CA ARG A 478 9.00 -0.04 23.28
C ARG A 478 8.40 -1.35 22.78
N SER A 479 8.87 -1.86 21.64
CA SER A 479 8.31 -3.05 21.01
C SER A 479 8.91 -4.35 21.52
N GLY A 480 10.15 -4.31 22.03
CA GLY A 480 10.93 -5.51 22.33
C GLY A 480 11.35 -6.30 21.08
N GLU A 481 11.18 -5.73 19.89
CA GLU A 481 11.60 -6.37 18.64
C GLU A 481 13.12 -6.42 18.51
N ARG A 482 13.60 -7.46 17.83
CA ARG A 482 15.01 -7.63 17.49
C ARG A 482 15.21 -7.47 15.99
N PHE A 483 16.43 -7.12 15.60
CA PHE A 483 16.79 -7.14 14.19
C PHE A 483 16.86 -8.57 13.66
N ASP A 484 16.19 -8.80 12.54
CA ASP A 484 16.37 -9.97 11.70
C ASP A 484 17.37 -9.63 10.60
N PHE A 485 18.59 -10.18 10.68
CA PHE A 485 19.68 -9.91 9.73
C PHE A 485 19.71 -10.86 8.52
N ASP A 486 18.72 -11.74 8.37
CA ASP A 486 18.58 -12.60 7.18
C ASP A 486 17.82 -11.92 6.02
N VAL A 487 17.35 -10.69 6.25
CA VAL A 487 16.61 -9.90 5.27
C VAL A 487 17.48 -9.31 4.16
N ARG A 488 16.82 -8.95 3.04
CA ARG A 488 17.45 -8.31 1.87
C ARG A 488 16.78 -6.98 1.53
N LEU A 489 17.58 -5.97 1.24
CA LEU A 489 17.13 -4.68 0.74
C LEU A 489 16.76 -4.80 -0.75
N GLU A 490 15.54 -4.37 -1.09
CA GLU A 490 14.97 -4.44 -2.45
C GLU A 490 15.12 -5.83 -3.10
N GLU A 491 15.04 -6.90 -2.31
CA GLU A 491 15.24 -8.30 -2.73
C GLU A 491 16.62 -8.61 -3.35
N ARG A 492 17.57 -7.68 -3.25
CA ARG A 492 18.88 -7.76 -3.91
C ARG A 492 20.03 -7.80 -2.93
N LYS A 493 20.13 -6.79 -2.06
CA LYS A 493 21.30 -6.61 -1.19
C LYS A 493 21.07 -7.26 0.16
N SER A 494 21.87 -8.27 0.52
CA SER A 494 21.83 -8.86 1.86
C SER A 494 22.32 -7.89 2.93
N PHE A 495 21.83 -8.05 4.16
CA PHE A 495 22.37 -7.31 5.30
C PHE A 495 23.89 -7.49 5.43
N HIS A 496 24.40 -8.71 5.30
CA HIS A 496 25.84 -8.98 5.33
C HIS A 496 26.63 -8.12 4.35
N GLY A 497 26.24 -8.12 3.07
CA GLY A 497 26.94 -7.36 2.06
C GLY A 497 26.81 -5.85 2.24
N LEU A 498 25.71 -5.37 2.83
CA LEU A 498 25.54 -3.96 3.16
C LEU A 498 26.43 -3.57 4.33
N TYR A 499 26.46 -4.40 5.38
CA TYR A 499 27.21 -4.15 6.58
C TYR A 499 28.72 -4.10 6.32
N GLN A 500 29.28 -4.99 5.49
CA GLN A 500 30.68 -4.91 5.06
C GLN A 500 31.00 -3.56 4.39
N LEU A 501 30.17 -3.14 3.44
CA LEU A 501 30.35 -1.86 2.76
C LEU A 501 30.26 -0.67 3.73
N VAL A 502 29.36 -0.76 4.70
CA VAL A 502 29.20 0.23 5.77
C VAL A 502 30.46 0.29 6.64
N LEU A 503 31.04 -0.86 7.00
CA LEU A 503 32.28 -0.92 7.79
C LEU A 503 33.47 -0.31 7.04
N ASP A 504 33.58 -0.57 5.73
CA ASP A 504 34.63 0.01 4.88
C ASP A 504 34.54 1.53 4.85
N ILE A 505 33.33 2.06 4.59
CA ILE A 505 33.08 3.51 4.56
C ILE A 505 33.24 4.13 5.95
N PHE A 506 32.84 3.42 7.00
CA PHE A 506 33.03 3.89 8.37
C PHE A 506 34.52 4.01 8.72
N GLN A 507 35.33 3.04 8.29
CA GLN A 507 36.77 3.08 8.51
C GLN A 507 37.46 4.23 7.76
N SER A 508 37.02 4.52 6.53
CA SER A 508 37.63 5.57 5.70
C SER A 508 37.12 6.97 6.01
N SER A 509 35.84 7.09 6.35
CA SER A 509 35.08 8.34 6.20
C SER A 509 34.00 8.53 7.28
N SER A 510 34.14 7.93 8.46
CA SER A 510 33.18 8.13 9.56
C SER A 510 33.29 9.49 10.28
N TYR A 511 34.46 10.12 10.23
CA TYR A 511 34.79 11.35 10.97
C TYR A 511 34.44 11.30 12.47
N GLY A 512 34.37 10.10 13.07
CA GLY A 512 33.93 9.92 14.46
C GLY A 512 32.47 10.31 14.73
N HIS A 513 31.61 10.29 13.71
CA HIS A 513 30.19 10.61 13.85
C HIS A 513 29.48 9.58 14.76
N ALA A 514 29.00 10.03 15.92
CA ALA A 514 28.44 9.15 16.95
C ALA A 514 27.18 8.37 16.50
N PRO A 515 26.20 8.98 15.80
CA PRO A 515 25.07 8.23 15.24
C PRO A 515 25.49 7.16 14.24
N PHE A 516 26.57 7.39 13.48
CA PHE A 516 27.09 6.38 12.56
C PHE A 516 27.71 5.20 13.34
N SER A 517 28.42 5.51 14.43
CA SER A 517 28.95 4.48 15.35
C SER A 517 27.85 3.61 15.96
N ALA A 518 26.70 4.21 16.30
CA ALA A 518 25.56 3.47 16.85
C ALA A 518 25.00 2.42 15.87
N LEU A 519 24.94 2.74 14.57
CA LEU A 519 24.51 1.79 13.53
C LEU A 519 25.52 0.65 13.37
N VAL A 520 26.82 0.94 13.43
CA VAL A 520 27.89 -0.08 13.39
C VAL A 520 27.81 -1.02 14.59
N MET A 521 27.46 -0.51 15.77
CA MET A 521 27.30 -1.31 16.99
C MET A 521 26.02 -2.16 17.01
N ALA A 522 25.03 -1.91 16.15
CA ALA A 522 23.73 -2.58 16.20
C ALA A 522 23.81 -4.13 16.17
N PRO A 523 24.54 -4.78 15.24
CA PRO A 523 24.63 -6.25 15.19
C PRO A 523 25.62 -6.86 16.19
N LEU A 524 26.34 -6.04 16.99
CA LEU A 524 27.39 -6.52 17.89
C LEU A 524 26.88 -6.94 19.27
N ALA A 525 25.59 -6.75 19.56
CA ALA A 525 24.98 -7.24 20.78
C ALA A 525 25.08 -8.78 20.85
N GLN A 526 25.15 -9.32 22.06
CA GLN A 526 25.36 -10.75 22.32
C GLN A 526 24.18 -11.62 21.90
N CYS A 527 22.99 -11.02 21.78
CA CYS A 527 21.78 -11.71 21.34
C CYS A 527 21.77 -12.07 19.84
N TYR A 528 22.69 -11.51 19.06
CA TYR A 528 22.84 -11.81 17.63
C TYR A 528 23.96 -12.80 17.36
N ASP A 529 23.94 -13.36 16.16
CA ASP A 529 24.91 -14.36 15.70
C ASP A 529 26.35 -13.85 15.83
N ILE A 530 27.24 -14.72 16.30
CA ILE A 530 28.66 -14.42 16.53
C ILE A 530 29.38 -13.97 15.25
N GLN A 531 28.89 -14.34 14.06
CA GLN A 531 29.47 -13.95 12.78
C GLN A 531 29.68 -12.43 12.67
N TRP A 532 28.76 -11.62 13.22
CA TRP A 532 28.84 -10.16 13.17
C TRP A 532 29.97 -9.62 14.05
N ARG A 533 30.14 -10.22 15.24
CA ARG A 533 31.25 -9.91 16.13
C ARG A 533 32.57 -10.36 15.52
N ASN A 534 32.63 -11.56 14.95
CA ASN A 534 33.83 -12.04 14.27
C ASN A 534 34.23 -11.09 13.14
N LEU A 535 33.32 -10.74 12.24
CA LEU A 535 33.58 -9.83 11.12
C LEU A 535 34.23 -8.50 11.56
N VAL A 536 33.69 -7.86 12.61
CA VAL A 536 34.25 -6.58 13.08
C VAL A 536 35.56 -6.76 13.84
N TRP A 537 35.66 -7.76 14.72
CA TRP A 537 36.82 -7.92 15.60
C TRP A 537 38.01 -8.60 14.92
N SER A 538 37.80 -9.30 13.81
CA SER A 538 38.85 -9.91 13.00
C SER A 538 39.20 -9.08 11.75
N GLU A 539 38.25 -8.93 10.82
CA GLU A 539 38.49 -8.39 9.49
C GLU A 539 38.49 -6.86 9.47
N HIS A 540 37.58 -6.23 10.23
CA HIS A 540 37.42 -4.78 10.27
C HIS A 540 37.88 -4.16 11.60
N VAL A 541 38.89 -4.72 12.26
CA VAL A 541 39.31 -4.32 13.61
C VAL A 541 39.67 -2.82 13.72
N ALA A 542 40.11 -2.20 12.63
CA ALA A 542 40.44 -0.77 12.59
C ALA A 542 39.22 0.15 12.80
N VAL A 543 38.01 -0.33 12.49
CA VAL A 543 36.74 0.37 12.75
C VAL A 543 36.57 0.69 14.24
N LEU A 544 37.00 -0.21 15.13
CA LEU A 544 36.79 -0.09 16.58
C LEU A 544 37.37 1.20 17.16
N ARG A 545 38.47 1.71 16.58
CA ARG A 545 39.10 2.96 17.01
C ARG A 545 38.21 4.19 16.77
N PHE A 546 37.31 4.11 15.79
CA PHE A 546 36.48 5.24 15.36
C PHE A 546 35.09 5.24 16.04
N ILE A 547 34.72 4.19 16.76
CA ILE A 547 33.43 4.09 17.48
C ILE A 547 33.37 5.11 18.63
N THR A 548 32.53 6.13 18.49
CA THR A 548 32.36 7.27 19.43
C THR A 548 31.02 7.29 20.15
N CYS A 549 30.07 6.42 19.82
CA CYS A 549 28.73 6.45 20.41
C CYS A 549 28.76 6.22 21.93
N SER A 550 27.85 6.88 22.64
CA SER A 550 27.62 6.66 24.07
C SER A 550 26.70 5.46 24.31
N GLU A 551 26.60 5.01 25.57
CA GLU A 551 25.71 3.89 25.94
C GLU A 551 24.24 4.20 25.62
N GLN A 552 23.81 5.44 25.78
CA GLN A 552 22.45 5.88 25.50
C GLN A 552 22.11 5.85 23.99
N GLN A 553 23.15 5.78 23.15
CA GLN A 553 23.01 5.73 21.69
C GLN A 553 22.97 4.29 21.15
N LEU A 554 23.15 3.27 21.98
CA LEU A 554 23.05 1.87 21.57
C LEU A 554 21.59 1.47 21.29
N PHE A 555 21.38 0.47 20.41
CA PHE A 555 20.05 -0.08 20.12
C PHE A 555 19.52 -1.03 21.21
N GLY A 556 20.38 -1.41 22.15
CA GLY A 556 20.05 -2.13 23.37
C GLY A 556 20.74 -1.48 24.57
N THR A 557 20.60 -2.09 25.73
CA THR A 557 21.36 -1.71 26.93
C THR A 557 22.81 -2.14 26.81
N MET A 558 23.72 -1.54 27.59
CA MET A 558 25.11 -2.02 27.65
C MET A 558 25.17 -3.52 28.04
N GLU A 559 24.23 -3.99 28.88
CA GLU A 559 24.16 -5.39 29.30
C GLU A 559 23.93 -6.35 28.13
N ASP A 560 23.16 -5.94 27.12
CA ASP A 560 22.93 -6.74 25.90
C ASP A 560 24.22 -6.98 25.10
N TYR A 561 25.29 -6.21 25.34
CA TYR A 561 26.62 -6.40 24.74
C TYR A 561 27.59 -7.18 25.64
N LEU A 562 27.28 -7.28 26.94
CA LEU A 562 28.10 -7.93 27.96
C LEU A 562 27.59 -9.33 28.32
N GLN A 563 26.31 -9.63 28.09
CA GLN A 563 25.69 -10.91 28.41
C GLN A 563 24.94 -11.56 27.24
N PRO A 564 25.03 -12.89 27.08
CA PRO A 564 25.90 -13.80 27.84
C PRO A 564 27.39 -13.51 27.61
N VAL A 565 28.21 -13.91 28.58
CA VAL A 565 29.68 -13.88 28.45
C VAL A 565 30.12 -14.71 27.26
N GLU A 566 31.04 -14.15 26.45
CA GLU A 566 31.56 -14.81 25.26
C GLU A 566 32.31 -16.10 25.62
N THR A 567 32.04 -17.14 24.85
CA THR A 567 32.61 -18.49 25.04
C THR A 567 33.49 -18.92 23.88
N ASP A 568 33.35 -18.28 22.72
CA ASP A 568 34.18 -18.59 21.56
C ASP A 568 35.63 -18.13 21.78
N VAL A 569 36.54 -19.10 21.74
CA VAL A 569 37.96 -18.88 22.01
C VAL A 569 38.61 -18.02 20.92
N THR A 570 38.10 -18.07 19.68
CA THR A 570 38.65 -17.30 18.56
C THR A 570 38.35 -15.82 18.73
N LEU A 571 37.11 -15.47 19.04
CA LEU A 571 36.69 -14.10 19.32
C LEU A 571 37.38 -13.54 20.57
N LEU A 572 37.56 -14.34 21.62
CA LEU A 572 38.33 -13.94 22.79
C LEU A 572 39.81 -13.61 22.45
N LYS A 573 40.43 -14.36 21.51
CA LYS A 573 41.77 -14.00 21.01
C LYS A 573 41.76 -12.66 20.29
N PHE A 574 40.75 -12.38 19.46
CA PHE A 574 40.61 -11.08 18.81
C PHE A 574 40.42 -9.94 19.81
N TYR A 575 39.61 -10.13 20.86
CA TYR A 575 39.48 -9.17 21.96
C TYR A 575 40.82 -8.88 22.62
N SER A 576 41.61 -9.92 22.92
CA SER A 576 42.93 -9.76 23.53
C SER A 576 43.89 -9.02 22.61
N GLN A 577 43.87 -9.34 21.31
CA GLN A 577 44.72 -8.68 20.33
C GLN A 577 44.37 -7.19 20.19
N ALA A 578 43.08 -6.86 20.10
CA ALA A 578 42.59 -5.49 19.97
C ALA A 578 42.98 -4.60 21.18
N LEU A 579 42.89 -5.14 22.41
CA LEU A 579 43.33 -4.43 23.62
C LEU A 579 44.84 -4.17 23.65
N ASN A 580 45.64 -5.07 23.08
CA ASN A 580 47.10 -4.96 23.07
C ASN A 580 47.66 -4.11 21.90
N SER A 581 46.83 -3.75 20.92
CA SER A 581 47.27 -3.15 19.64
C SER A 581 46.95 -1.67 19.48
N ASN A 582 46.59 -0.95 20.56
CA ASN A 582 46.16 0.46 20.53
C ASN A 582 45.00 0.73 19.55
N LEU A 583 44.24 -0.30 19.17
CA LEU A 583 43.09 -0.19 18.28
C LEU A 583 41.81 0.23 19.01
N LEU A 584 41.82 0.22 20.35
CA LEU A 584 40.69 0.57 21.20
C LEU A 584 40.98 1.85 21.96
N ARG A 585 40.04 2.80 21.93
CA ARG A 585 40.13 4.00 22.78
C ARG A 585 39.85 3.61 24.23
N PRO A 586 40.65 4.07 25.21
CA PRO A 586 40.37 3.85 26.62
C PRO A 586 38.96 4.33 27.00
N GLY A 587 38.23 3.50 27.74
CA GLY A 587 36.85 3.81 28.18
C GLY A 587 35.77 3.69 27.10
N SER A 588 36.13 3.46 25.83
CA SER A 588 35.15 3.23 24.76
C SER A 588 34.33 1.97 25.00
N ILE A 589 33.12 1.91 24.42
CA ILE A 589 32.24 0.75 24.50
C ILE A 589 32.96 -0.54 24.02
N PRO A 590 33.65 -0.56 22.87
CA PRO A 590 34.44 -1.72 22.46
C PRO A 590 35.49 -2.15 23.49
N ALA A 591 36.23 -1.19 24.08
CA ALA A 591 37.24 -1.50 25.11
C ALA A 591 36.62 -2.19 26.33
N ARG A 592 35.43 -1.76 26.75
CA ARG A 592 34.69 -2.36 27.86
C ARG A 592 34.18 -3.77 27.54
N ILE A 593 33.63 -3.97 26.33
CA ILE A 593 33.19 -5.29 25.85
C ILE A 593 34.35 -6.28 25.87
N ALA A 594 35.47 -5.94 25.23
CA ALA A 594 36.65 -6.80 25.18
C ALA A 594 37.21 -7.12 26.58
N THR A 595 37.29 -6.10 27.44
CA THR A 595 37.80 -6.26 28.82
C THR A 595 36.92 -7.18 29.64
N HIS A 596 35.59 -6.98 29.62
CA HIS A 596 34.62 -7.77 30.35
C HIS A 596 34.68 -9.25 29.98
N HIS A 597 34.59 -9.57 28.68
CA HIS A 597 34.57 -10.95 28.20
C HIS A 597 35.88 -11.69 28.50
N LEU A 598 37.03 -11.02 28.39
CA LEU A 598 38.32 -11.60 28.76
C LEU A 598 38.46 -11.83 30.26
N GLN A 599 38.01 -10.89 31.09
CA GLN A 599 38.05 -11.03 32.54
C GLN A 599 37.17 -12.19 32.99
N ALA A 600 35.95 -12.29 32.46
CA ALA A 600 35.04 -13.37 32.76
C ALA A 600 35.57 -14.74 32.28
N TYR A 601 36.18 -14.81 31.10
CA TYR A 601 36.84 -16.03 30.63
C TYR A 601 38.00 -16.44 31.54
N ARG A 602 38.87 -15.49 31.94
CA ARG A 602 39.99 -15.75 32.86
C ARG A 602 39.51 -16.26 34.22
N ALA A 603 38.48 -15.63 34.80
CA ALA A 603 37.88 -16.06 36.06
C ALA A 603 37.38 -17.51 35.97
N LYS A 604 36.60 -17.83 34.94
CA LYS A 604 36.07 -19.18 34.70
C LYS A 604 37.17 -20.22 34.47
N THR A 605 38.27 -19.86 33.80
CA THR A 605 39.42 -20.76 33.65
C THR A 605 40.17 -20.99 34.95
N ASN A 606 40.28 -19.98 35.82
CA ASN A 606 40.92 -20.11 37.13
C ASN A 606 40.09 -20.96 38.08
N GLU A 607 38.76 -20.79 38.09
CA GLU A 607 37.82 -21.64 38.85
C GLU A 607 37.90 -23.11 38.42
N ARG A 608 37.95 -23.37 37.11
CA ARG A 608 38.13 -24.75 36.59
C ARG A 608 39.46 -25.37 37.00
N LYS A 609 40.55 -24.59 37.01
CA LYS A 609 41.86 -25.06 37.49
C LYS A 609 41.82 -25.37 38.99
N ALA A 610 41.25 -24.48 39.79
CA ALA A 610 41.11 -24.67 41.24
C ALA A 610 40.24 -25.88 41.60
N SER A 611 39.16 -26.14 40.87
CA SER A 611 38.33 -27.34 41.05
C SER A 611 39.09 -28.63 40.69
N ASN A 612 39.84 -28.63 39.59
CA ASN A 612 40.62 -29.80 39.17
C ASN A 612 41.80 -30.10 40.11
N ASP A 613 42.35 -29.08 40.77
CA ASP A 613 43.40 -29.23 41.78
C ASP A 613 42.83 -29.66 43.15
N ALA A 614 41.53 -29.46 43.42
CA ALA A 614 40.85 -29.91 44.64
C ALA A 614 40.33 -31.35 44.56
N ASP A 615 40.09 -31.86 43.35
CA ASP A 615 39.67 -33.26 43.09
C ASP A 615 40.88 -34.22 42.90
N ARG A 616 42.11 -33.72 42.98
CA ARG A 616 43.37 -34.49 42.99
C ARG A 616 43.95 -34.55 44.40
#